data_AF-A0A0N9XW24-F1
#
_entry.id   AF-A0A0N9XW24-F1
#
_cell.length_a   1.000
_cell.length_b   1.000
_cell.length_c   1.000
_cell.angle_alpha   90.00
_cell.angle_beta   90.00
_cell.angle_gamma   90.00
#
_symmetry.space_group_name_H-M   'P 1'
#
loop_
_entity.id
_entity.type
_entity.pdbx_description
1 polymer ?
#
loop_
_entity_poly.entity_id
_entity_poly.type
_entity_poly.pdbx_seq_one_letter_code
_entity_poly.pdbx_strand_id
1 'polypeptide(L)' 'MQQAALEIEKEPGADFADLAVRLGWYDQAHFTNDFRSMLGSTPGEYAARHARPALPSPEATR' A
#
# COMPACT_ATOMS: atom_id res chain seq x y z
N MET A 1 -7.32 10.70 0.50
CA MET A 1 -6.18 9.87 0.03
C MET A 1 -4.92 9.95 0.87
N GLN A 2 -4.52 11.10 1.41
CA GLN A 2 -3.32 11.21 2.25
C GLN A 2 -3.32 10.25 3.45
N GLN A 3 -4.45 10.08 4.15
CA GLN A 3 -4.56 9.12 5.25
C GLN A 3 -4.29 7.67 4.80
N ALA A 4 -4.78 7.28 3.62
CA ALA A 4 -4.54 5.92 3.10
C ALA A 4 -3.06 5.67 2.82
N ALA A 5 -2.36 6.65 2.25
CA ALA A 5 -0.92 6.55 2.02
C ALA A 5 -0.14 6.38 3.33
N LEU A 6 -0.50 7.13 4.38
CA LEU A 6 0.11 6.98 5.70
C LEU A 6 -0.10 5.59 6.31
N GLU A 7 -1.29 5.02 6.16
CA GLU A 7 -1.57 3.67 6.67
C GLU A 7 -0.76 2.61 5.90
N ILE A 8 -0.64 2.75 4.57
CA ILE A 8 0.16 1.86 3.73
C ILE A 8 1.65 1.91 4.11
N GLU A 9 2.18 3.09 4.46
CA GLU A 9 3.57 3.23 4.90
C GLU A 9 3.82 2.63 6.29
N LYS A 10 2.84 2.72 7.19
CA LYS A 10 2.93 2.16 8.55
C LYS A 10 2.86 0.65 8.56
N GLU A 11 2.02 0.07 7.69
CA GLU A 11 1.76 -1.37 7.64
C GLU A 11 2.04 -1.92 6.23
N PRO A 12 3.32 -2.20 5.93
CA PRO A 12 3.69 -2.86 4.67
C PRO A 12 3.01 -4.24 4.58
N GLY A 13 2.22 -4.44 3.53
CA GLY A 13 1.45 -5.68 3.33
C GLY A 13 0.01 -5.64 3.85
N ALA A 14 -0.50 -4.48 4.27
CA ALA A 14 -1.91 -4.31 4.59
C ALA A 14 -2.82 -4.78 3.43
N ASP A 15 -3.91 -5.46 3.77
CA ASP A 15 -4.96 -5.79 2.80
C ASP A 15 -5.69 -4.50 2.40
N PHE A 16 -5.61 -4.15 1.11
CA PHE A 16 -6.23 -2.92 0.62
C PHE A 16 -7.76 -2.97 0.65
N ALA A 17 -8.38 -4.15 0.63
CA ALA A 17 -9.83 -4.28 0.79
C ALA A 17 -10.26 -3.93 2.21
N ASP A 18 -9.55 -4.46 3.22
CA ASP A 18 -9.80 -4.14 4.62
C ASP A 18 -9.48 -2.68 4.93
N LEU A 19 -8.39 -2.15 4.37
CA LEU A 19 -8.03 -0.74 4.49
C LEU A 19 -9.13 0.17 3.88
N ALA A 20 -9.68 -0.20 2.72
CA ALA A 20 -10.78 0.53 2.11
C ALA A 20 -12.00 0.58 3.04
N VAL A 21 -12.42 -0.58 3.59
CA VAL A 21 -13.54 -0.67 4.53
C VAL A 21 -13.29 0.17 5.79
N ARG A 22 -12.10 0.08 6.39
CA ARG A 22 -11.72 0.87 7.59
C ARG A 22 -11.76 2.38 7.34
N LEU A 23 -11.47 2.81 6.12
CA LEU A 23 -11.51 4.21 5.71
C LEU A 23 -12.89 4.67 5.21
N GLY A 24 -13.91 3.79 5.28
CA GLY A 24 -15.29 4.12 4.91
C GLY A 24 -15.60 4.01 3.42
N TRP A 25 -14.76 3.31 2.65
CA TRP A 25 -15.02 3.05 1.24
C TRP A 25 -15.99 1.88 1.08
N TYR A 26 -16.81 1.96 0.04
CA TYR A 26 -17.78 0.93 -0.29
C TYR A 26 -17.10 -0.38 -0.74
N ASP A 27 -16.06 -0.25 -1.58
CA ASP A 27 -15.25 -1.38 -2.03
C ASP A 27 -13.82 -0.95 -2.39
N GLN A 28 -12.97 -1.96 -2.59
CA GLN A 28 -11.56 -1.80 -2.94
C GLN A 28 -11.35 -1.15 -4.32
N ALA A 29 -12.26 -1.37 -5.29
CA ALA A 29 -12.10 -0.88 -6.66
C ALA A 29 -12.26 0.63 -6.73
N HIS A 30 -13.29 1.18 -6.07
CA HIS A 30 -13.48 2.63 -5.92
C HIS A 30 -12.31 3.26 -5.17
N PHE A 31 -11.88 2.65 -4.07
CA PHE A 31 -10.71 3.11 -3.31
C PHE A 31 -9.45 3.16 -4.20
N THR A 32 -9.15 2.08 -4.92
CA THR A 32 -7.96 1.97 -5.77
C THR A 32 -7.98 2.99 -6.92
N ASN A 33 -9.13 3.18 -7.55
CA ASN A 33 -9.30 4.14 -8.63
C ASN A 33 -9.10 5.59 -8.14
N ASP A 34 -9.71 5.95 -7.01
CA ASP A 34 -9.58 7.29 -6.45
C ASP A 34 -8.17 7.56 -5.92
N PHE A 35 -7.55 6.57 -5.26
CA PHE A 35 -6.16 6.62 -4.82
C PHE A 35 -5.23 6.86 -6.02
N ARG A 36 -5.40 6.10 -7.11
CA ARG A 36 -4.64 6.32 -8.35
C ARG A 36 -4.89 7.69 -8.95
N SER A 37 -6.13 8.18 -8.96
CA SER A 37 -6.46 9.49 -9.51
C SER A 37 -5.80 10.62 -8.72
N MET A 38 -5.67 10.49 -7.40
CA MET A 38 -5.12 11.54 -6.54
C MET A 38 -3.60 11.45 -6.35
N LEU A 39 -3.04 10.24 -6.29
CA LEU A 39 -1.63 9.98 -5.96
C LEU A 39 -0.81 9.43 -7.15
N GLY A 40 -1.44 9.23 -8.30
CA GLY A 40 -0.78 8.86 -9.55
C GLY A 40 -0.34 7.40 -9.66
N SER A 41 -0.59 6.56 -8.65
CA SER A 41 -0.28 5.13 -8.63
C SER A 41 -1.30 4.37 -7.80
N THR A 42 -1.45 3.07 -8.02
CA THR A 42 -2.33 2.23 -7.19
C THR A 42 -1.77 2.06 -5.78
N PRO A 43 -2.59 1.72 -4.77
CA PRO A 43 -2.12 1.43 -3.41
C PRO A 43 -1.01 0.37 -3.37
N GLY A 44 -1.09 -0.66 -4.21
CA GLY A 44 -0.08 -1.72 -4.31
C GLY A 44 1.25 -1.24 -4.89
N GLU A 45 1.21 -0.42 -5.95
CA GLU A 45 2.42 0.19 -6.50
C GLU A 45 3.06 1.17 -5.52
N TYR A 46 2.24 1.95 -4.80
CA TYR A 46 2.69 2.85 -3.74
C TYR A 46 3.35 2.06 -2.61
N ALA A 47 2.70 1.00 -2.13
CA ALA A 47 3.24 0.11 -1.11
C ALA A 47 4.58 -0.51 -1.54
N ALA A 48 4.69 -0.99 -2.78
CA ALA A 48 5.93 -1.58 -3.28
C ALA A 48 7.09 -0.58 -3.36
N ARG A 49 6.82 0.68 -3.68
CA ARG A 49 7.82 1.76 -3.71
C ARG A 49 8.28 2.18 -2.32
N HIS A 50 7.39 2.13 -1.35
CA HIS A 50 7.64 2.54 0.04
C HIS A 50 8.03 1.37 0.96
N ALA A 51 7.84 0.13 0.51
CA ALA A 51 8.39 -1.04 1.15
C ALA A 51 9.91 -0.89 1.15
N ARG A 52 10.51 -0.87 2.35
CA ARG A 52 11.96 -0.99 2.44
C ARG A 52 12.34 -2.31 1.76
N PRO A 53 13.30 -2.32 0.82
CA PRO A 53 13.79 -3.58 0.30
C PRO A 53 14.23 -4.40 1.51
N ALA A 54 13.62 -5.57 1.70
CA ALA A 54 14.16 -6.56 2.61
C ALA A 54 15.60 -6.77 2.14
N LEU A 55 16.57 -6.30 2.93
CA LEU A 55 17.98 -6.51 2.62
C LEU A 55 18.14 -8.01 2.33
N PRO A 56 18.82 -8.41 1.24
CA PRO A 56 19.16 -9.81 1.08
C PRO A 56 19.96 -10.21 2.34
N SER A 57 19.42 -11.15 3.13
CA SER A 57 20.12 -11.68 4.30
C SER A 57 21.53 -12.12 3.86
N PRO A 58 22.59 -11.74 4.58
CA PRO A 58 23.97 -12.04 4.18
C PRO A 58 24.37 -13.54 4.26
N GLU A 59 23.43 -14.49 4.31
CA GLU A 59 23.72 -15.92 4.45
C GLU A 59 23.92 -16.69 3.13
N ALA A 60 23.78 -16.07 1.96
CA ALA A 60 24.03 -16.72 0.67
C ALA A 60 25.50 -16.67 0.20
N THR A 61 26.46 -16.85 1.14
CA THR A 61 27.91 -16.96 0.85
C THR A 61 28.55 -18.18 1.55
N ARG A 62 27.81 -19.27 1.74
CA ARG A 62 28.44 -20.55 2.10
C ARG A 62 28.09 -21.66 1.13
#